data_AF-A0A6A7C2Q5-F1
#
_entry.id   AF-A0A6A7C2Q5-F1
#
_cell.length_a   1.000
_cell.length_b   1.000
_cell.length_c   1.000
_cell.angle_alpha   90.00
_cell.angle_beta   90.00
_cell.angle_gamma   90.00
#
_symmetry.space_group_name_H-M   'P 1'
#
loop_
_entity.id
_entity.type
_entity.pdbx_description
1 polymer ?
#
loop_
_entity_poly.entity_id
_entity_poly.type
_entity_poly.pdbx_seq_one_letter_code
_entity_poly.pdbx_strand_id
1 'polypeptide(L)'
;MTAKDPATGRHLEESAIQRVLFATENVHVFTIPPITSTKGFAASGWSTTGKEIFKARLRIIETTVEAQIKVDIVLEDSGTGELFAAAPYTNAAVVQQANDSSRFFALRVQGEGGMKATLGIMFEERGAAFDFNVALTEGRKALDGPQKDKRDLSANKQDFSLKEGEEIHVEVGHMGRRRPAPVSRSEEDDQAALFSIAPPPPPAKASRREPVDEGGFGEFQ
;
A
#
# COMPACT_ATOMS: atom_id res chain seq x y z
N MET A 1 26.71 26.33 10.42
CA MET A 1 25.42 26.02 11.08
C MET A 1 25.40 24.52 11.30
N THR A 2 25.46 24.06 12.54
CA THR A 2 25.47 22.62 12.84
C THR A 2 24.07 22.06 12.60
N ALA A 3 23.95 21.07 11.72
CA ALA A 3 22.67 20.40 11.46
C ALA A 3 22.17 19.71 12.75
N LYS A 4 20.85 19.65 12.94
CA LYS A 4 20.23 18.96 14.08
C LYS A 4 19.52 17.69 13.60
N ASP A 5 19.62 16.62 14.38
CA ASP A 5 18.89 15.38 14.15
C ASP A 5 17.39 15.69 14.27
N PRO A 6 16.60 15.37 13.25
CA PRO A 6 15.24 15.86 13.18
C PRO A 6 14.28 15.04 14.07
N ALA A 7 14.73 13.90 14.59
CA ALA A 7 13.97 13.08 15.52
C ALA A 7 14.31 13.34 16.99
N THR A 8 15.54 13.79 17.28
CA THR A 8 16.04 13.92 18.66
C THR A 8 16.44 15.35 19.03
N GLY A 9 16.50 16.27 18.07
CA GLY A 9 16.97 17.65 18.25
C GLY A 9 18.45 17.77 18.62
N ARG A 10 19.19 16.65 18.67
CA ARG A 10 20.61 16.61 19.01
C ARG A 10 21.44 17.18 17.86
N HIS A 11 22.61 17.70 18.17
CA HIS A 11 23.55 18.11 17.14
C HIS A 11 24.01 16.88 16.34
N LEU A 12 23.97 16.99 15.02
CA LEU A 12 24.54 16.01 14.11
C LEU A 12 26.03 16.31 13.91
N GLU A 13 26.78 15.25 13.62
CA GLU A 13 28.19 15.34 13.19
C GLU A 13 28.32 16.23 11.95
N GLU A 14 29.48 16.87 11.78
CA GLU A 14 29.73 17.76 10.63
C GLU A 14 29.69 17.03 9.28
N SER A 15 29.91 15.71 9.29
CA SER A 15 29.79 14.83 8.11
C SER A 15 28.35 14.46 7.76
N ALA A 16 27.35 14.86 8.56
CA ALA A 16 25.96 14.49 8.36
C ALA A 16 25.33 15.24 7.18
N ILE A 17 24.71 14.49 6.27
CA ILE A 17 23.96 15.02 5.14
C ILE A 17 22.48 14.73 5.37
N GLN A 18 21.62 15.74 5.26
CA GLN A 18 20.18 15.60 5.37
C GLN A 18 19.50 15.87 4.02
N ARG A 19 18.63 14.95 3.60
CA ARG A 19 17.80 15.07 2.39
C ARG A 19 16.33 14.94 2.78
N VAL A 20 15.52 15.92 2.39
CA VAL A 20 14.07 15.84 2.55
C VAL A 20 13.50 15.07 1.36
N LEU A 21 12.94 13.89 1.61
CA LEU A 21 12.32 13.06 0.57
C LEU A 21 10.88 13.50 0.28
N PHE A 22 10.19 14.00 1.30
CA PHE A 22 8.81 14.46 1.19
C PHE A 22 8.50 15.48 2.26
N ALA A 23 7.66 16.46 1.95
CA ALA A 23 7.16 17.45 2.90
C ALA A 23 5.74 17.89 2.53
N THR A 24 4.88 18.03 3.53
CA THR A 24 3.53 18.58 3.37
C THR A 24 3.11 19.31 4.65
N GLU A 25 2.27 20.34 4.53
CA GLU A 25 1.90 21.23 5.65
C GLU A 25 0.58 20.87 6.33
N ASN A 26 -0.32 20.16 5.63
CA ASN A 26 -1.69 19.95 6.07
C ASN A 26 -1.95 18.46 6.35
N VAL A 27 -1.41 17.97 7.47
CA VAL A 27 -1.66 16.60 7.95
C VAL A 27 -2.38 16.63 9.28
N HIS A 28 -3.54 15.98 9.33
CA HIS A 28 -4.34 15.89 10.55
C HIS A 28 -3.87 14.70 11.38
N VAL A 29 -3.59 14.93 12.66
CA VAL A 29 -3.09 13.92 13.59
C VAL A 29 -4.18 13.51 14.57
N PHE A 30 -4.35 12.21 14.76
CA PHE A 30 -5.35 11.58 15.62
C PHE A 30 -4.67 10.68 16.65
N THR A 31 -5.26 10.52 17.83
CA THR A 31 -4.83 9.50 18.79
C THR A 31 -5.39 8.13 18.41
N ILE A 32 -4.55 7.10 18.34
CA ILE A 32 -5.05 5.71 18.32
C ILE A 32 -5.03 5.16 19.75
N PRO A 33 -6.13 4.57 20.21
CA PRO A 33 -6.07 3.67 21.35
C PRO A 33 -5.09 2.52 21.06
N PRO A 34 -4.41 1.98 22.10
CA PRO A 34 -3.62 0.75 21.94
C PRO A 34 -4.48 -0.35 21.33
N ILE A 35 -3.97 -1.02 20.30
CA ILE A 35 -4.71 -2.05 19.58
C ILE A 35 -5.04 -3.20 20.54
N THR A 36 -6.31 -3.38 20.87
CA THR A 36 -6.79 -4.49 21.69
C THR A 36 -7.26 -5.69 20.85
N SER A 37 -7.31 -5.56 19.53
CA SER A 37 -7.92 -6.56 18.64
C SER A 37 -7.16 -6.76 17.32
N THR A 38 -7.17 -7.98 16.80
CA THR A 38 -6.49 -8.44 15.57
C THR A 38 -6.99 -7.81 14.27
N LYS A 39 -7.93 -6.86 14.34
CA LYS A 39 -8.68 -6.30 13.18
C LYS A 39 -7.88 -5.31 12.32
N GLY A 40 -6.61 -5.05 12.66
CA GLY A 40 -5.76 -4.07 11.96
C GLY A 40 -6.20 -2.61 12.21
N PHE A 41 -5.61 -1.67 11.47
CA PHE A 41 -5.94 -0.24 11.56
C PHE A 41 -7.03 0.11 10.53
N ALA A 42 -8.26 0.34 10.99
CA ALA A 42 -9.36 0.83 10.16
C ALA A 42 -9.64 2.29 10.50
N ALA A 43 -9.50 3.21 9.53
CA ALA A 43 -9.72 4.66 9.61
C ALA A 43 -11.01 5.00 10.37
N SER A 44 -12.09 4.29 10.07
CA SER A 44 -13.41 4.51 10.67
C SER A 44 -13.44 4.46 12.20
N GLY A 45 -12.55 3.70 12.85
CA GLY A 45 -12.55 3.52 14.32
C GLY A 45 -12.01 4.69 15.14
N TRP A 46 -11.31 5.63 14.50
CA TRP A 46 -10.44 6.64 15.14
C TRP A 46 -10.48 7.98 14.38
N SER A 47 -11.00 8.02 13.15
CA SER A 47 -11.37 9.29 12.51
C SER A 47 -12.75 9.79 12.96
N THR A 48 -13.71 8.88 13.16
CA THR A 48 -15.08 9.21 13.59
C THR A 48 -15.17 9.41 15.11
N THR A 49 -14.39 8.64 15.86
CA THR A 49 -14.39 8.66 17.34
C THR A 49 -13.21 9.42 17.90
N GLY A 50 -12.08 9.47 17.17
CA GLY A 50 -10.86 10.09 17.65
C GLY A 50 -10.91 11.59 17.44
N LYS A 51 -10.60 12.31 18.51
CA LYS A 51 -10.39 13.75 18.47
C LYS A 51 -9.13 14.01 17.64
N GLU A 52 -9.26 14.82 16.59
CA GLU A 52 -8.09 15.44 15.97
C GLU A 52 -7.36 16.22 17.05
N ILE A 53 -6.11 15.84 17.30
CA ILE A 53 -5.31 16.44 18.37
C ILE A 53 -4.46 17.59 17.86
N PHE A 54 -4.06 17.53 16.59
CA PHE A 54 -3.03 18.42 16.06
C PHE A 54 -3.04 18.43 14.53
N LYS A 55 -2.75 19.59 13.93
CA LYS A 55 -2.52 19.72 12.49
C LYS A 55 -1.04 20.00 12.28
N ALA A 56 -0.33 19.03 11.71
CA ALA A 56 1.12 19.04 11.60
C ALA A 56 1.59 19.24 10.16
N ARG A 57 2.77 19.86 10.06
CA ARG A 57 3.66 19.68 8.92
C ARG A 57 4.35 18.33 9.05
N LEU A 58 4.22 17.48 8.04
CA LEU A 58 4.91 16.19 7.97
C LEU A 58 6.12 16.29 7.05
N ARG A 59 7.28 15.78 7.49
CA ARG A 59 8.48 15.64 6.67
C ARG A 59 9.05 14.23 6.75
N ILE A 60 9.51 13.69 5.63
CA ILE A 60 10.37 12.51 5.59
C ILE A 60 11.79 12.98 5.33
N ILE A 61 12.68 12.70 6.26
CA ILE A 61 14.06 13.17 6.22
C ILE A 61 14.99 11.96 6.25
N GLU A 62 15.77 11.82 5.20
CA GLU A 62 16.91 10.92 5.15
C GLU A 62 18.12 11.66 5.74
N THR A 63 18.76 11.06 6.73
CA THR A 63 20.01 11.55 7.32
C THR A 63 21.07 10.50 7.10
N THR A 64 22.14 10.88 6.41
CA THR A 64 23.31 10.05 6.18
C THR A 64 24.46 10.57 7.02
N VAL A 65 24.96 9.75 7.94
CA VAL A 65 26.16 10.05 8.73
C VAL A 65 27.24 9.05 8.32
N GLU A 66 28.28 9.55 7.67
CA GLU A 66 29.35 8.75 7.07
C GLU A 66 28.80 7.72 6.05
N ALA A 67 28.55 6.49 6.48
CA ALA A 67 28.00 5.38 5.69
C ALA A 67 26.67 4.84 6.23
N GLN A 68 26.16 5.39 7.34
CA GLN A 68 24.90 4.97 7.94
C GLN A 68 23.77 5.88 7.48
N ILE A 69 22.78 5.29 6.82
CA ILE A 69 21.56 5.97 6.39
C ILE A 69 20.49 5.74 7.44
N LYS A 70 19.80 6.81 7.82
CA LYS A 70 18.65 6.84 8.71
C LYS A 70 17.52 7.56 7.99
N VAL A 71 16.29 7.08 8.13
CA VAL A 71 15.11 7.78 7.63
C VAL A 71 14.19 8.03 8.80
N ASP A 72 13.80 9.28 8.99
CA ASP A 72 12.89 9.71 10.05
C ASP A 72 11.66 10.38 9.43
N ILE A 73 10.48 10.04 9.95
CA ILE A 73 9.23 10.73 9.65
C ILE A 73 8.94 11.66 10.81
N VAL A 74 8.78 12.95 10.51
CA VAL A 74 8.77 14.01 11.50
C VAL A 74 7.47 14.79 11.39
N LEU A 75 6.78 14.92 12.51
CA LEU A 75 5.57 15.74 12.66
C LEU A 75 5.95 17.00 13.42
N GLU A 76 5.75 18.14 12.79
CA GLU A 76 6.11 19.45 13.32
C GLU A 76 4.91 20.39 13.32
N ASP A 77 4.92 21.38 14.20
CA ASP A 77 3.98 22.48 14.12
C ASP A 77 4.22 23.31 12.86
N SER A 78 3.15 23.63 12.12
CA SER A 78 3.25 24.40 10.89
C SER A 78 3.60 25.88 11.12
N GLY A 79 3.29 26.44 12.28
CA GLY A 79 3.56 27.83 12.63
C GLY A 79 4.91 28.03 13.30
N THR A 80 5.25 27.19 14.28
CA THR A 80 6.49 27.32 15.08
C THR A 80 7.65 26.48 14.55
N GLY A 81 7.36 25.42 13.80
CA GLY A 81 8.36 24.42 13.41
C GLY A 81 8.84 23.54 14.55
N GLU A 82 8.13 23.54 15.69
CA GLU A 82 8.46 22.71 16.85
C GLU A 82 8.15 21.23 16.56
N LEU A 83 9.07 20.34 16.96
CA LEU A 83 8.91 18.90 16.83
C LEU A 83 7.79 18.41 17.74
N PHE A 84 6.69 17.93 17.17
CA PHE A 84 5.61 17.30 17.91
C PHE A 84 5.91 15.82 18.18
N ALA A 85 6.28 15.08 17.14
CA ALA A 85 6.60 13.66 17.25
C ALA A 85 7.52 13.20 16.11
N ALA A 86 8.38 12.22 16.41
CA ALA A 86 9.24 11.60 15.42
C ALA A 86 9.00 10.10 15.35
N ALA A 87 9.00 9.56 14.14
CA ALA A 87 8.89 8.13 13.86
C ALA A 87 10.12 7.67 13.07
N PRO A 88 11.11 7.06 13.75
CA PRO A 88 12.26 6.46 13.09
C PRO A 88 11.82 5.31 12.18
N TYR A 89 11.98 5.46 10.87
CA TYR A 89 11.52 4.52 9.86
C TYR A 89 12.51 3.36 9.69
N THR A 90 12.55 2.46 10.66
CA THR A 90 13.46 1.30 10.66
C THR A 90 12.89 0.08 9.93
N ASN A 91 11.56 -0.04 9.88
CA ASN A 91 10.85 -1.15 9.25
C ASN A 91 9.54 -0.63 8.64
N ALA A 92 9.04 -1.29 7.59
CA ALA A 92 7.73 -1.03 7.02
C ALA A 92 6.60 -1.04 8.07
N ALA A 93 6.70 -1.85 9.13
CA ALA A 93 5.70 -1.90 10.21
C ALA A 93 5.55 -0.58 11.02
N VAL A 94 6.47 0.38 10.86
CA VAL A 94 6.40 1.72 11.47
C VAL A 94 5.24 2.52 10.89
N VAL A 95 4.93 2.32 9.60
CA VAL A 95 3.82 2.98 8.92
C VAL A 95 2.88 1.93 8.36
N GLN A 96 1.61 1.97 8.78
CA GLN A 96 0.60 1.05 8.25
C GLN A 96 -0.53 1.86 7.65
N GLN A 97 -0.82 1.63 6.37
CA GLN A 97 -1.98 2.23 5.72
C GLN A 97 -3.28 1.64 6.31
N ALA A 98 -4.31 2.47 6.43
CA ALA A 98 -5.62 2.01 6.86
C ALA A 98 -6.28 1.11 5.81
N ASN A 99 -6.97 0.06 6.24
CA ASN A 99 -7.58 -0.92 5.33
C ASN A 99 -8.73 -0.36 4.49
N ASP A 100 -9.42 0.66 5.00
CA ASP A 100 -10.62 1.28 4.45
C ASP A 100 -10.35 2.65 3.81
N SER A 101 -9.11 3.16 3.87
CA SER A 101 -8.78 4.47 3.33
C SER A 101 -7.34 4.60 2.84
N SER A 102 -7.19 5.16 1.64
CA SER A 102 -5.87 5.47 1.09
C SER A 102 -5.21 6.71 1.68
N ARG A 103 -5.95 7.53 2.43
CA ARG A 103 -5.45 8.80 3.01
C ARG A 103 -5.06 8.70 4.48
N PHE A 104 -5.37 7.59 5.14
CA PHE A 104 -5.12 7.41 6.56
C PHE A 104 -4.00 6.41 6.78
N PHE A 105 -3.12 6.73 7.73
CA PHE A 105 -1.99 5.87 8.10
C PHE A 105 -1.82 5.86 9.61
N ALA A 106 -1.45 4.71 10.15
CA ALA A 106 -0.98 4.54 11.52
C ALA A 106 0.53 4.67 11.54
N LEU A 107 1.02 5.65 12.30
CA LEU A 107 2.43 5.97 12.45
C LEU A 107 2.89 5.63 13.86
N ARG A 108 3.90 4.78 14.00
CA ARG A 108 4.54 4.48 15.28
C ARG A 108 5.59 5.54 15.59
N VAL A 109 5.24 6.44 16.49
CA VAL A 109 6.13 7.53 16.93
C VAL A 109 6.82 7.19 18.24
N GLN A 110 7.97 7.81 18.46
CA GLN A 110 8.69 7.85 19.72
C GLN A 110 8.53 9.26 20.29
N GLY A 111 7.83 9.37 21.42
CA GLY A 111 7.67 10.61 22.15
C GLY A 111 8.87 10.93 23.03
N GLU A 112 8.79 12.08 23.70
CA GLU A 112 9.79 12.52 24.68
C GLU A 112 9.92 11.49 25.82
N GLY A 113 11.15 11.13 26.19
CA GLY A 113 11.42 10.09 27.18
C GLY A 113 11.35 8.64 26.68
N GLY A 114 11.25 8.42 25.36
CA GLY A 114 11.33 7.08 24.75
C GLY A 114 10.01 6.30 24.75
N MET A 115 8.90 6.95 25.11
CA MET A 115 7.57 6.35 25.08
C MET A 115 7.15 6.10 23.64
N LYS A 116 6.78 4.86 23.31
CA LYS A 116 6.27 4.50 21.97
C LYS A 116 4.76 4.66 21.97
N ALA A 117 4.26 5.45 21.02
CA ALA A 117 2.84 5.61 20.77
C ALA A 117 2.54 5.31 19.31
N THR A 118 1.30 4.95 19.01
CA THR A 118 0.84 4.95 17.62
C THR A 118 -0.08 6.15 17.46
N LEU A 119 0.13 6.91 16.40
CA LEU A 119 -0.68 8.07 16.02
C LEU A 119 -1.32 7.81 14.67
N GLY A 120 -2.46 8.43 14.46
CA GLY A 120 -3.11 8.50 13.16
C GLY A 120 -2.70 9.72 12.43
N ILE A 121 -2.38 9.56 11.16
CA ILE A 121 -2.20 10.69 10.27
C ILE A 121 -3.21 10.56 9.14
N MET A 122 -3.78 11.68 8.75
CA MET A 122 -4.66 11.81 7.61
C MET A 122 -4.17 12.94 6.73
N PHE A 123 -4.02 12.62 5.45
CA PHE A 123 -3.76 13.61 4.42
C PHE A 123 -5.10 14.15 3.92
N GLU A 124 -5.18 15.47 3.82
CA GLU A 124 -6.35 16.15 3.25
C GLU A 124 -6.57 15.70 1.79
N GLU A 125 -5.49 15.65 1.03
CA GLU A 125 -5.48 15.26 -0.38
C GLU A 125 -4.98 13.83 -0.62
N ARG A 126 -5.60 13.15 -1.59
CA ARG A 126 -5.17 11.81 -2.03
C ARG A 126 -3.80 11.84 -2.72
N GLY A 127 -3.48 12.93 -3.42
CA GLY A 127 -2.17 13.09 -4.09
C GLY A 127 -1.04 13.07 -3.08
N ALA A 128 -1.14 13.89 -2.02
CA ALA A 128 -0.15 13.92 -0.94
C ALA A 128 0.02 12.56 -0.24
N ALA A 129 -1.07 11.80 -0.04
CA ALA A 129 -1.00 10.45 0.51
C ALA A 129 -0.28 9.45 -0.41
N PHE A 130 -0.43 9.62 -1.73
CA PHE A 130 0.28 8.80 -2.71
C PHE A 130 1.77 9.12 -2.72
N ASP A 131 2.12 10.41 -2.80
CA ASP A 131 3.51 10.87 -2.78
C ASP A 131 4.23 10.45 -1.48
N PHE A 132 3.51 10.46 -0.36
CA PHE A 132 3.99 9.94 0.92
C PHE A 132 4.40 8.46 0.82
N ASN A 133 3.57 7.60 0.20
CA ASN A 133 3.92 6.18 0.00
C ASN A 133 5.12 6.00 -0.93
N VAL A 134 5.22 6.80 -1.98
CA VAL A 134 6.36 6.78 -2.90
C VAL A 134 7.64 7.15 -2.16
N ALA A 135 7.60 8.21 -1.35
CA ALA A 135 8.74 8.66 -0.56
C ALA A 135 9.15 7.67 0.54
N LEU A 136 8.19 6.95 1.15
CA LEU A 136 8.50 5.83 2.06
C LEU A 136 9.21 4.68 1.34
N THR A 137 8.83 4.40 0.11
CA THR A 137 9.47 3.38 -0.72
C THR A 137 10.88 3.82 -1.12
N GLU A 138 11.07 5.08 -1.49
CA GLU A 138 12.39 5.66 -1.77
C GLU A 138 13.29 5.61 -0.54
N GLY A 139 12.81 6.06 0.62
CA GLY A 139 13.55 5.99 1.87
C GLY A 139 13.89 4.56 2.27
N ARG A 140 13.00 3.59 1.97
CA ARG A 140 13.31 2.17 2.19
C ARG A 140 14.45 1.68 1.30
N LYS A 141 14.46 2.06 0.02
CA LYS A 141 15.56 1.74 -0.90
C LYS A 141 16.88 2.33 -0.42
N ALA A 142 16.87 3.56 0.10
CA ALA A 142 18.06 4.19 0.68
C ALA A 142 18.61 3.38 1.87
N LEU A 143 17.74 2.94 2.78
CA LEU A 143 18.12 2.10 3.93
C LEU A 143 18.66 0.71 3.53
N ASP A 144 18.14 0.13 2.45
CA ASP A 144 18.55 -1.18 1.94
C ASP A 144 19.86 -1.13 1.12
N GLY A 145 20.37 0.07 0.83
CA GLY A 145 21.63 0.35 0.12
C GLY A 145 21.60 0.07 -1.39
N PRO A 146 22.56 0.61 -2.18
CA PRO A 146 22.65 0.42 -3.63
C PRO A 146 22.95 -1.04 -4.07
N GLN A 147 23.07 -1.97 -3.12
CA GLN A 147 23.48 -3.35 -3.38
C GLN A 147 22.32 -4.29 -3.75
N LYS A 148 21.06 -3.83 -3.64
CA LYS A 148 19.88 -4.65 -4.00
C LYS A 148 19.37 -4.43 -5.42
N ASP A 149 19.73 -3.36 -6.11
CA ASP A 149 19.39 -3.19 -7.54
C ASP A 149 20.16 -4.15 -8.47
N LYS A 150 21.12 -4.92 -7.96
CA LYS A 150 21.77 -6.02 -8.70
C LYS A 150 21.02 -7.36 -8.62
N ARG A 151 19.88 -7.44 -7.92
CA ARG A 151 19.13 -8.71 -7.75
C ARG A 151 17.93 -8.90 -8.67
N ASP A 152 17.67 -8.00 -9.62
CA ASP A 152 16.63 -8.17 -10.64
C ASP A 152 17.14 -8.03 -12.09
N LEU A 153 18.44 -8.27 -12.33
CA LEU A 153 19.00 -8.51 -13.67
C LEU A 153 19.69 -9.89 -13.81
N SER A 154 19.64 -10.73 -12.77
CA SER A 154 20.15 -12.11 -12.82
C SER A 154 19.06 -13.17 -12.85
N ALA A 155 17.79 -12.80 -13.04
CA ALA A 155 16.74 -13.74 -13.39
C ALA A 155 16.59 -13.74 -14.92
N ASN A 156 17.06 -14.82 -15.54
CA ASN A 156 16.89 -15.15 -16.95
C ASN A 156 17.89 -14.55 -17.96
N LYS A 157 19.19 -14.74 -17.73
CA LYS A 157 20.10 -14.99 -18.86
C LYS A 157 20.04 -16.47 -19.22
N GLN A 158 18.90 -16.88 -19.77
CA GLN A 158 18.78 -18.18 -20.45
C GLN A 158 19.51 -18.03 -21.78
N ASP A 159 20.61 -18.76 -21.92
CA ASP A 159 21.29 -18.92 -23.21
C ASP A 159 20.39 -19.76 -24.12
N PHE A 160 19.56 -19.10 -24.93
CA PHE A 160 18.74 -19.75 -25.96
C PHE A 160 19.55 -20.04 -27.24
N SER A 161 20.86 -20.26 -27.12
CA SER A 161 21.65 -20.73 -28.24
C SER A 161 21.39 -22.22 -28.43
N LEU A 162 20.66 -22.54 -29.50
CA LEU A 162 20.47 -23.91 -29.98
C LEU A 162 21.83 -24.57 -30.18
N LYS A 163 21.96 -25.81 -29.70
CA LYS A 163 23.11 -26.64 -30.04
C LYS A 163 22.98 -27.07 -31.49
N GLU A 164 24.11 -27.12 -32.19
CA GLU A 164 24.18 -27.45 -33.63
C GLU A 164 23.47 -28.79 -33.89
N GLY A 165 22.27 -28.74 -34.48
CA GLY A 165 21.45 -29.92 -34.79
C GLY A 165 20.02 -29.96 -34.22
N GLU A 166 19.58 -28.98 -33.42
CA GLU A 166 18.20 -28.91 -32.90
C GLU A 166 17.34 -27.89 -33.69
N GLU A 167 16.22 -28.34 -34.27
CA GLU A 167 15.31 -27.53 -35.10
C GLU A 167 14.05 -27.15 -34.30
N ILE A 168 13.78 -25.84 -34.15
CA ILE A 168 12.59 -25.33 -33.45
C ILE A 168 11.39 -25.34 -34.42
N HIS A 169 10.45 -26.25 -34.21
CA HIS A 169 9.14 -26.20 -34.87
C HIS A 169 8.28 -25.09 -34.26
N VAL A 170 7.99 -24.03 -35.04
CA VAL A 170 7.07 -22.95 -34.63
C VAL A 170 5.77 -23.09 -35.42
N GLU A 171 4.68 -23.50 -34.76
CA GLU A 171 3.33 -23.36 -35.32
C GLU A 171 2.88 -21.89 -35.21
N VAL A 172 3.08 -21.15 -36.30
CA VAL A 172 2.58 -19.78 -36.43
C VAL A 172 1.08 -19.82 -36.72
N GLY A 173 0.27 -19.69 -35.68
CA GLY A 173 -1.17 -19.48 -35.78
C GLY A 173 -1.49 -18.15 -36.48
N HIS A 174 -2.09 -18.25 -37.66
CA HIS A 174 -2.44 -17.14 -38.54
C HIS A 174 -3.66 -16.38 -38.01
N MET A 175 -3.48 -15.14 -37.51
CA MET A 175 -4.59 -14.20 -37.35
C MET A 175 -4.17 -12.80 -37.78
N GLY A 176 -4.88 -12.25 -38.76
CA GLY A 176 -4.90 -10.81 -39.04
C GLY A 176 -4.35 -10.34 -40.38
N ARG A 177 -4.83 -10.88 -41.51
CA ARG A 177 -4.70 -10.19 -42.81
C ARG A 177 -5.48 -8.88 -42.78
N ARG A 178 -4.76 -7.75 -42.80
CA ARG A 178 -5.28 -6.51 -43.37
C ARG A 178 -5.50 -6.72 -44.87
N ARG A 179 -6.72 -6.51 -45.35
CA ARG A 179 -7.00 -6.25 -46.77
C ARG A 179 -7.86 -4.99 -46.90
N PRO A 180 -7.61 -4.15 -47.92
CA PRO A 180 -8.32 -2.90 -48.15
C PRO A 180 -9.67 -3.13 -48.85
N ALA A 181 -10.53 -2.11 -48.77
CA ALA A 181 -11.91 -2.06 -49.24
C ALA A 181 -12.12 -2.42 -50.72
N PRO A 182 -13.33 -2.88 -51.08
CA PRO A 182 -14.16 -2.07 -51.99
C PRO A 182 -15.66 -2.02 -51.66
N VAL A 183 -16.24 -0.87 -52.05
CA VAL A 183 -17.64 -0.45 -52.32
C VAL A 183 -18.78 -1.49 -52.37
N SER A 184 -19.89 -1.23 -51.67
CA SER A 184 -21.18 -0.69 -52.20
C SER A 184 -22.42 -1.06 -51.36
N ARG A 185 -23.19 -0.02 -50.96
CA ARG A 185 -24.65 0.09 -50.70
C ARG A 185 -25.39 -1.01 -49.92
N SER A 186 -25.99 -0.66 -48.77
CA SER A 186 -27.45 -0.42 -48.55
C SER A 186 -27.79 -0.41 -47.05
N GLU A 187 -28.48 0.65 -46.62
CA GLU A 187 -29.58 0.79 -45.61
C GLU A 187 -29.55 0.04 -44.26
N GLU A 188 -29.76 0.85 -43.18
CA GLU A 188 -30.49 0.58 -41.90
C GLU A 188 -29.99 -0.62 -41.04
N ASP A 189 -29.95 -0.66 -39.70
CA ASP A 189 -30.74 -0.10 -38.61
C ASP A 189 -29.89 -0.29 -37.31
N ASP A 190 -30.38 0.30 -36.23
CA ASP A 190 -29.87 0.51 -34.89
C ASP A 190 -29.47 -0.73 -34.03
N GLN A 191 -28.66 -0.38 -33.01
CA GLN A 191 -28.68 -0.90 -31.63
C GLN A 191 -28.10 -2.27 -31.23
N ALA A 192 -27.27 -2.18 -30.17
CA ALA A 192 -27.13 -3.13 -29.05
C ALA A 192 -26.35 -4.45 -29.27
N ALA A 193 -25.01 -4.37 -29.23
CA ALA A 193 -24.14 -5.49 -28.86
C ALA A 193 -23.72 -5.41 -27.39
N LEU A 194 -24.69 -5.50 -26.48
CA LEU A 194 -24.51 -5.99 -25.12
C LEU A 194 -25.13 -7.40 -25.10
N PHE A 195 -24.63 -8.32 -24.29
CA PHE A 195 -25.08 -9.72 -24.15
C PHE A 195 -24.41 -10.73 -25.11
N SER A 196 -23.18 -11.10 -24.78
CA SER A 196 -22.66 -12.44 -25.08
C SER A 196 -21.90 -12.96 -23.86
N ILE A 197 -22.64 -13.24 -22.79
CA ILE A 197 -22.18 -14.07 -21.67
C ILE A 197 -23.13 -15.26 -21.62
N ALA A 198 -22.60 -16.47 -21.82
CA ALA A 198 -23.36 -17.70 -21.70
C ALA A 198 -23.81 -17.91 -20.23
N PRO A 199 -25.04 -18.40 -19.98
CA PRO A 199 -25.51 -18.64 -18.62
C PRO A 199 -24.80 -19.84 -17.97
N PRO A 200 -24.59 -19.82 -16.64
CA PRO A 200 -23.99 -20.93 -15.91
C PRO A 200 -24.92 -22.15 -15.84
N PRO A 201 -24.37 -23.38 -15.71
CA PRO A 201 -25.15 -24.61 -15.68
C PRO A 201 -25.99 -24.76 -14.39
N PRO A 202 -27.13 -25.47 -14.44
CA PRO A 202 -28.04 -25.63 -13.32
C PRO A 202 -27.52 -26.57 -12.21
N PRO A 203 -27.87 -26.35 -10.93
CA PRO A 203 -27.52 -27.24 -9.82
C PRO A 203 -28.32 -28.55 -9.87
N ALA A 204 -27.64 -29.66 -9.56
CA ALA A 204 -28.22 -30.99 -9.51
C ALA A 204 -29.33 -31.11 -8.45
N LYS A 205 -30.45 -31.76 -8.83
CA LYS A 205 -31.61 -32.03 -7.98
C LYS A 205 -31.23 -32.93 -6.81
N ALA A 206 -31.25 -32.39 -5.58
CA ALA A 206 -31.31 -33.20 -4.37
C ALA A 206 -32.69 -33.87 -4.29
N SER A 207 -32.70 -35.20 -4.23
CA SER A 207 -33.90 -36.00 -4.10
C SER A 207 -34.60 -35.72 -2.77
N ARG A 208 -35.86 -35.33 -2.88
CA ARG A 208 -36.87 -35.27 -1.83
C ARG A 208 -36.94 -36.63 -1.12
N ARG A 209 -36.56 -36.69 0.15
CA ARG A 209 -36.95 -37.77 1.05
C ARG A 209 -38.13 -37.28 1.88
N GLU A 210 -39.24 -37.98 1.78
CA GLU A 210 -40.45 -37.74 2.57
C GLU A 210 -40.20 -38.06 4.06
N PRO A 211 -40.88 -37.37 4.98
CA PRO A 211 -40.96 -37.78 6.37
C PRO A 211 -41.95 -38.96 6.49
N VAL A 212 -41.48 -40.06 7.07
CA VAL A 212 -42.34 -41.16 7.52
C VAL A 212 -42.84 -40.80 8.91
N ASP A 213 -44.15 -40.58 9.03
CA ASP A 213 -44.88 -40.54 10.30
C ASP A 213 -45.53 -41.92 10.47
N GLU A 214 -45.21 -42.62 11.56
CA GLU A 214 -46.12 -43.52 12.30
C GLU A 214 -45.38 -44.28 13.42
N GLY A 215 -45.85 -44.09 14.66
CA GLY A 215 -45.79 -45.11 15.69
C GLY A 215 -45.14 -44.72 17.01
N GLY A 216 -45.94 -44.55 18.06
CA GLY A 216 -45.52 -44.84 19.44
C GLY A 216 -45.94 -43.86 20.53
N PHE A 217 -47.25 -43.66 20.75
CA PHE A 217 -47.73 -43.25 22.06
C PHE A 217 -47.66 -44.46 22.99
N GLY A 218 -46.67 -44.46 23.88
CA GLY A 218 -46.52 -45.40 24.99
C GLY A 218 -46.51 -44.64 26.31
N GLU A 219 -47.66 -44.72 26.99
CA GLU A 219 -47.83 -44.84 28.45
C GLU A 219 -46.58 -45.53 29.08
N PHE A 220 -46.03 -45.12 30.22
CA PHE A 220 -46.57 -45.34 31.56
C PHE A 220 -45.84 -44.50 32.61
N GLN A 221 -46.59 -44.32 33.69
CA GLN A 221 -46.19 -43.99 35.06
C GLN A 221 -45.27 -45.04 35.68
#